data_AF-A0A0D2KDW4-F1
#
_entry.id   AF-A0A0D2KDW4-F1
#
_cell.length_a   1.000
_cell.length_b   1.000
_cell.length_c   1.000
_cell.angle_alpha   90.00
_cell.angle_beta   90.00
_cell.angle_gamma   90.00
#
_symmetry.space_group_name_H-M   'P 1'
#
loop_
_entity.id
_entity.type
_entity.pdbx_description
1 polymer ?
#
loop_
_entity_poly.entity_id
_entity_poly.type
_entity_poly.pdbx_seq_one_letter_code
_entity_poly.pdbx_strand_id
1 'polypeptide(L)'
;MTLDLLRKYATDRCNAEWCQLFFRNPTFAGRQFLQLLDLDDNLIKPSYLKGGSWIPTAKASTSLVSRMTQAILGHAPIGEYYSRFLPDKDPACPCGEAALETRDHILNHCRRRGVDYFHGPARTLPSLIRFLERFPWAFSFRPKDGVG
;
A
#
# COMPACT_ATOMS: atom_id res chain seq x y z
N MET A 1 -4.71 41.52 -7.03
CA MET A 1 -4.60 40.14 -6.53
C MET A 1 -6.00 39.66 -6.15
N THR A 2 -6.47 38.54 -6.68
CA THR A 2 -7.84 38.03 -6.45
C THR A 2 -7.86 36.96 -5.36
N LEU A 3 -9.02 36.69 -4.76
CA LEU A 3 -9.19 35.62 -3.76
C LEU A 3 -8.83 34.24 -4.35
N ASP A 4 -9.09 34.00 -5.63
CA ASP A 4 -8.74 32.74 -6.29
C ASP A 4 -7.23 32.56 -6.44
N LEU A 5 -6.49 33.64 -6.72
CA LEU A 5 -5.03 33.61 -6.76
C LEU A 5 -4.43 33.31 -5.38
N LEU A 6 -4.99 33.91 -4.32
CA LEU A 6 -4.58 33.62 -2.94
C LEU A 6 -4.85 32.17 -2.56
N ARG A 7 -6.05 31.64 -2.89
CA ARG A 7 -6.40 30.24 -2.64
C ARG A 7 -5.45 29.29 -3.37
N LYS A 8 -5.20 29.54 -4.66
CA LYS A 8 -4.27 28.73 -5.45
C LYS A 8 -2.87 28.74 -4.84
N TYR A 9 -2.36 29.92 -4.50
CA TYR A 9 -1.03 30.06 -3.88
C TYR A 9 -0.93 29.29 -2.56
N ALA A 10 -1.91 29.43 -1.66
CA ALA A 10 -1.92 28.72 -0.39
C ALA A 10 -1.95 27.20 -0.59
N THR A 11 -2.80 26.72 -1.50
CA THR A 11 -2.91 25.30 -1.83
C THR A 11 -1.60 24.74 -2.42
N ASP A 12 -1.01 25.44 -3.39
CA ASP A 12 0.23 25.02 -4.04
C ASP A 12 1.38 24.96 -3.02
N ARG A 13 1.46 25.92 -2.09
CA ARG A 13 2.44 25.94 -1.00
C ARG A 13 2.24 24.78 -0.03
N CYS A 14 1.03 24.55 0.46
CA CYS A 14 0.73 23.45 1.39
C CYS A 14 1.01 22.09 0.74
N ASN A 15 0.69 21.93 -0.56
CA ASN A 15 0.94 20.67 -1.26
C ASN A 15 2.43 20.41 -1.47
N ALA A 16 3.22 21.45 -1.77
CA ALA A 16 4.68 21.34 -1.88
C ALA A 16 5.33 20.95 -0.55
N GLU A 17 4.92 21.59 0.55
CA GLU A 17 5.38 21.26 1.90
C GLU A 17 5.01 19.82 2.28
N TRP A 18 3.77 19.41 2.04
CA TRP A 18 3.31 18.05 2.30
C TRP A 18 4.13 17.02 1.53
N CYS A 19 4.34 17.21 0.23
CA CYS A 19 5.17 16.32 -0.59
C CYS A 19 6.60 16.25 -0.04
N GLN A 20 7.19 17.38 0.32
CA GLN A 20 8.54 17.44 0.87
C GLN A 20 8.65 16.64 2.18
N LEU A 21 7.73 16.86 3.13
CA LEU A 21 7.71 16.15 4.40
C LEU A 21 7.48 14.65 4.20
N PHE A 22 6.55 14.29 3.34
CA PHE A 22 6.21 12.90 3.04
C PHE A 22 7.41 12.10 2.51
N PHE A 23 8.19 12.65 1.58
CA PHE A 23 9.34 11.93 1.01
C PHE A 23 10.63 12.04 1.82
N ARG A 24 10.84 13.15 2.53
CA ARG A 24 12.13 13.43 3.20
C ARG A 24 12.13 13.16 4.70
N ASN A 25 10.96 13.02 5.34
CA ASN A 25 10.86 12.80 6.77
C ASN A 25 10.17 11.44 7.07
N PRO A 26 10.94 10.38 7.35
CA PRO A 26 10.38 9.05 7.66
C PRO A 26 9.46 9.03 8.90
N THR A 27 9.62 9.97 9.83
CA THR A 27 8.73 10.09 10.99
C THR A 27 7.38 10.69 10.60
N PHE A 28 7.35 11.55 9.58
CA PHE A 28 6.12 12.15 9.06
C PHE A 28 5.29 11.16 8.25
N ALA A 29 5.90 10.45 7.29
CA ALA A 29 5.19 9.45 6.49
C ALA A 29 4.95 8.13 7.23
N GLY A 30 5.72 7.88 8.29
CA GLY A 30 5.77 6.61 8.99
C GLY A 30 6.72 5.62 8.30
N ARG A 31 7.34 4.76 9.11
CA ARG A 31 8.32 3.76 8.65
C ARG A 31 7.72 2.59 7.88
N GLN A 32 6.40 2.56 7.79
CA GLN A 32 5.64 1.45 7.20
C GLN A 32 4.87 1.88 5.95
N PHE A 33 4.96 3.13 5.52
CA PHE A 33 4.31 3.54 4.27
C PHE A 33 5.04 2.92 3.07
N LEU A 34 4.30 2.22 2.19
CA LEU A 34 4.82 1.68 0.95
C LEU A 34 4.93 2.79 -0.10
N GLN A 35 6.17 3.14 -0.44
CA GLN A 35 6.42 4.06 -1.55
C GLN A 35 6.26 3.31 -2.87
N LEU A 36 5.31 3.76 -3.69
CA LEU A 36 5.01 3.19 -5.00
C LEU A 36 5.47 4.15 -6.10
N LEU A 37 5.81 3.57 -7.24
CA LEU A 37 6.14 4.29 -8.46
C LEU A 37 4.93 4.40 -9.39
N ASP A 38 4.88 5.46 -10.19
CA ASP A 38 4.00 5.55 -11.35
C ASP A 38 4.58 4.77 -12.54
N LEU A 39 4.01 4.99 -13.73
CA LEU A 39 4.46 4.32 -14.96
C LEU A 39 5.75 4.92 -15.53
N ASP A 40 6.14 6.11 -15.07
CA ASP A 40 7.33 6.83 -15.49
C ASP A 40 8.46 6.69 -14.45
N ASP A 41 8.35 5.68 -13.58
CA ASP A 41 9.28 5.38 -12.46
C ASP A 41 9.45 6.53 -11.45
N ASN A 42 8.48 7.44 -11.36
CA ASN A 42 8.47 8.48 -10.34
C ASN A 42 7.69 8.06 -9.11
N LEU A 43 8.15 8.50 -7.93
CA LEU A 43 7.39 8.32 -6.69
C LEU A 43 6.01 8.98 -6.77
N ILE A 44 4.96 8.22 -6.46
CA ILE A 44 3.60 8.74 -6.47
C ILE A 44 3.45 9.77 -5.34
N LYS A 45 3.16 11.00 -5.73
CA LYS A 45 3.00 12.13 -4.82
C LYS A 45 1.64 12.11 -4.14
N PRO A 46 1.57 12.39 -2.83
CA PRO A 46 0.29 12.58 -2.16
C PRO A 46 -0.52 13.68 -2.86
N SER A 47 -1.84 13.50 -2.91
CA SER A 47 -2.75 14.47 -3.51
C SER A 47 -4.07 14.52 -2.75
N TYR A 48 -4.54 15.74 -2.51
CA TYR A 48 -5.82 16.01 -1.87
C TYR A 48 -7.00 15.97 -2.87
N LEU A 49 -6.71 15.97 -4.17
CA LEU A 49 -7.73 15.99 -5.22
C LEU A 49 -8.18 14.57 -5.56
N LYS A 50 -9.45 14.25 -5.26
CA LYS A 50 -10.15 13.01 -5.68
C LYS A 50 -9.37 11.72 -5.38
N GLY A 51 -8.59 11.71 -4.29
CA GLY A 51 -7.80 10.53 -3.90
C GLY A 51 -6.53 10.29 -4.71
N GLY A 52 -6.07 11.28 -5.49
CA GLY A 52 -4.85 11.23 -6.26
C GLY A 52 -4.82 10.10 -7.29
N SER A 53 -3.63 9.57 -7.56
CA SER A 53 -3.46 8.44 -8.47
C SER A 53 -3.95 7.12 -7.87
N TRP A 54 -4.06 6.99 -6.55
CA TRP A 54 -4.37 5.72 -5.88
C TRP A 54 -5.82 5.26 -6.04
N ILE A 55 -6.78 6.09 -5.63
CA ILE A 55 -8.20 5.68 -5.58
C ILE A 55 -8.77 5.37 -6.97
N PRO A 56 -8.56 6.21 -8.00
CA PRO A 56 -9.09 5.95 -9.34
C PRO A 56 -8.57 4.63 -9.94
N THR A 57 -7.32 4.23 -9.68
CA THR A 57 -6.75 3.00 -10.25
C THR A 57 -7.41 1.73 -9.71
N ALA A 58 -7.99 1.76 -8.50
CA ALA A 58 -8.72 0.64 -7.92
C ALA A 58 -10.18 0.49 -8.44
N LYS A 59 -10.58 1.27 -9.45
CA LYS A 59 -11.87 1.15 -10.17
C LYS A 59 -13.11 1.01 -9.27
N ALA A 60 -13.16 1.74 -8.16
CA ALA A 60 -14.27 1.76 -7.20
C ALA A 60 -14.60 0.43 -6.47
N SER A 61 -13.75 -0.60 -6.55
CA SER A 61 -13.93 -1.80 -5.72
C SER A 61 -13.52 -1.51 -4.27
N THR A 62 -14.50 -1.43 -3.36
CA THR A 62 -14.26 -1.15 -1.93
C THR A 62 -13.32 -2.17 -1.30
N SER A 63 -13.46 -3.46 -1.65
CA SER A 63 -12.57 -4.51 -1.16
C SER A 63 -11.14 -4.34 -1.65
N LEU A 64 -10.95 -3.96 -2.92
CA LEU A 64 -9.62 -3.73 -3.50
C LEU A 64 -8.96 -2.49 -2.90
N VAL A 65 -9.71 -1.39 -2.74
CA VAL A 65 -9.23 -0.17 -2.09
C VAL A 65 -8.83 -0.45 -0.64
N SER A 66 -9.60 -1.26 0.09
CA SER A 66 -9.27 -1.66 1.46
C SER A 66 -7.95 -2.44 1.53
N ARG A 67 -7.78 -3.48 0.71
CA ARG A 67 -6.54 -4.27 0.65
C ARG A 67 -5.35 -3.45 0.18
N MET A 68 -5.55 -2.57 -0.80
CA MET A 68 -4.53 -1.62 -1.25
C MET A 68 -4.11 -0.70 -0.11
N THR A 69 -5.07 -0.15 0.64
CA THR A 69 -4.81 0.72 1.79
C THR A 69 -4.04 -0.03 2.88
N GLN A 70 -4.45 -1.26 3.20
CA GLN A 70 -3.78 -2.13 4.17
C GLN A 70 -2.33 -2.43 3.75
N ALA A 71 -2.12 -2.77 2.47
CA ALA A 71 -0.78 -2.99 1.91
C ALA A 71 0.06 -1.71 1.98
N ILE A 72 -0.47 -0.55 1.58
CA ILE A 72 0.27 0.71 1.54
C ILE A 72 0.63 1.19 2.94
N LEU A 73 -0.32 1.17 3.88
CA LEU A 73 -0.09 1.68 5.23
C LEU A 73 0.67 0.70 6.13
N GLY A 74 0.86 -0.56 5.70
CA GLY A 74 1.49 -1.59 6.53
C GLY A 74 0.60 -2.05 7.70
N HIS A 75 -0.73 -1.91 7.53
CA HIS A 75 -1.75 -2.28 8.51
C HIS A 75 -2.57 -3.49 8.06
N ALA A 76 -1.91 -4.42 7.37
CA ALA A 76 -2.52 -5.65 6.92
C ALA A 76 -2.39 -6.76 7.96
N PRO A 77 -3.34 -7.71 8.05
CA PRO A 77 -3.28 -8.86 8.95
C PRO A 77 -2.34 -9.95 8.41
N ILE A 78 -1.06 -9.60 8.33
CA ILE A 78 0.04 -10.47 7.91
C ILE A 78 0.97 -10.72 9.11
N GLY A 79 2.00 -11.55 8.92
CA GLY A 79 2.97 -11.89 9.96
C GLY A 79 3.57 -10.71 10.71
N GLU A 80 3.94 -9.62 10.01
CA GLU A 80 4.41 -8.37 10.65
C GLU A 80 3.41 -7.72 11.60
N TYR A 81 2.12 -7.83 11.31
CA TYR A 81 1.07 -7.33 12.19
C TYR A 81 0.85 -8.30 13.36
N TYR A 82 0.83 -9.60 13.11
CA TYR A 82 0.66 -10.61 14.16
C TYR A 82 1.79 -10.56 15.18
N SER A 83 3.04 -10.46 14.74
CA SER A 83 4.18 -10.38 15.66
C SER A 83 4.14 -9.15 16.59
N ARG A 84 3.46 -8.07 16.17
CA ARG A 84 3.34 -6.84 16.97
C ARG A 84 2.11 -6.81 17.87
N PHE A 85 0.99 -7.33 17.38
CA PHE A 85 -0.32 -7.10 18.00
C PHE A 85 -1.02 -8.37 18.47
N LEU A 86 -0.66 -9.55 17.94
CA LEU A 86 -1.29 -10.84 18.21
C LEU A 86 -0.21 -11.93 18.42
N PRO A 87 0.49 -11.92 19.57
CA PRO A 87 1.67 -12.77 19.80
C PRO A 87 1.37 -14.28 19.76
N ASP A 88 0.11 -14.68 19.99
CA ASP A 88 -0.32 -16.08 19.94
C ASP A 88 -0.53 -16.59 18.50
N LYS A 89 -0.51 -15.71 17.49
CA LYS A 89 -0.65 -16.10 16.09
C LYS A 89 0.71 -16.38 15.48
N ASP A 90 0.79 -17.48 14.71
CA ASP A 90 1.96 -17.80 13.91
C ASP A 90 2.25 -16.67 12.89
N PRO A 91 3.42 -16.00 12.97
CA PRO A 91 3.78 -14.94 12.06
C PRO A 91 4.41 -15.46 10.77
N ALA A 92 4.65 -16.77 10.62
CA ALA A 92 5.31 -17.33 9.45
C ALA A 92 4.46 -17.20 8.18
N CYS A 93 5.12 -17.09 7.04
CA CYS A 93 4.41 -17.06 5.77
C CYS A 93 3.87 -18.46 5.44
N PRO A 94 2.62 -18.59 4.97
CA PRO A 94 2.07 -19.87 4.52
C PRO A 94 2.80 -20.51 3.33
N CYS A 95 3.79 -19.84 2.72
CA CYS A 95 4.67 -20.46 1.72
C CYS A 95 5.68 -21.43 2.35
N GLY A 96 5.94 -21.33 3.67
CA GLY A 96 6.94 -22.12 4.38
C GLY A 96 8.39 -21.63 4.25
N GLU A 97 8.62 -20.54 3.50
CA GLU A 97 9.97 -20.05 3.17
C GLU A 97 10.42 -18.87 4.05
N ALA A 98 9.50 -18.25 4.77
CA ALA A 98 9.78 -17.10 5.63
C ALA A 98 9.19 -17.31 7.03
N ALA A 99 10.04 -17.26 8.06
CA ALA A 99 9.63 -17.33 9.46
C ALA A 99 8.81 -16.11 9.93
N LEU A 100 8.87 -15.01 9.17
CA LEU A 100 8.04 -13.82 9.35
C LEU A 100 7.48 -13.41 7.98
N GLU A 101 6.15 -13.41 7.85
CA GLU A 101 5.45 -12.91 6.66
C GLU A 101 5.48 -11.38 6.65
N THR A 102 6.46 -10.82 5.95
CA THR A 102 6.59 -9.38 5.73
C THR A 102 5.86 -8.94 4.46
N ARG A 103 5.47 -7.66 4.40
CA ARG A 103 4.94 -7.07 3.17
C ARG A 103 5.93 -7.21 2.01
N ASP A 104 7.21 -7.01 2.28
CA ASP A 104 8.28 -7.14 1.28
C ASP A 104 8.34 -8.58 0.73
N HIS A 105 8.31 -9.59 1.61
CA HIS A 105 8.23 -10.98 1.18
C HIS A 105 7.01 -11.23 0.29
N ILE A 106 5.82 -10.81 0.70
CA ILE A 106 4.58 -11.00 -0.06
C ILE A 106 4.67 -10.38 -1.46
N LEU A 107 5.21 -9.16 -1.58
CA LEU A 107 5.20 -8.38 -2.82
C LEU A 107 6.39 -8.65 -3.75
N ASN A 108 7.52 -9.12 -3.22
CA ASN A 108 8.80 -9.17 -3.93
C ASN A 108 9.47 -10.56 -3.97
N HIS A 109 9.08 -11.50 -3.10
CA HIS A 109 9.85 -12.75 -2.90
C HIS A 109 9.02 -14.02 -2.70
N CYS A 110 7.69 -13.92 -2.56
CA CYS A 110 6.88 -15.07 -2.17
C CYS A 110 6.53 -15.93 -3.40
N ARG A 111 7.17 -17.09 -3.54
CA ARG A 111 6.89 -18.06 -4.61
C ARG A 111 5.43 -18.51 -4.66
N ARG A 112 4.80 -18.74 -3.50
CA ARG A 112 3.37 -19.08 -3.40
C ARG A 112 2.45 -17.98 -3.97
N ARG A 113 2.95 -16.75 -4.06
CA ARG A 113 2.26 -15.57 -4.62
C ARG A 113 2.74 -15.26 -6.05
N GLY A 114 3.53 -16.14 -6.67
CA GLY A 114 3.93 -16.05 -8.08
C GLY A 114 4.81 -14.86 -8.45
N VAL A 115 5.37 -14.15 -7.46
CA VAL A 115 6.18 -12.94 -7.68
C VAL A 115 7.46 -13.24 -8.46
N ASP A 116 8.04 -14.44 -8.25
CA ASP A 116 9.38 -14.76 -8.74
C ASP A 116 9.43 -15.22 -10.21
N TYR A 117 8.33 -15.70 -10.79
CA TYR A 117 8.36 -16.36 -12.10
C TYR A 117 7.61 -15.65 -13.23
N PHE A 118 6.56 -14.88 -12.94
CA PHE A 118 5.65 -14.39 -14.00
C PHE A 118 5.33 -12.90 -13.96
N HIS A 119 5.54 -12.24 -12.82
CA HIS A 119 4.93 -10.92 -12.59
C HIS A 119 5.92 -9.86 -12.08
N GLY A 120 7.06 -10.28 -11.55
CA GLY A 120 8.04 -9.36 -10.98
C GLY A 120 7.54 -8.65 -9.71
N PRO A 121 8.39 -7.83 -9.09
CA PRO A 121 8.08 -7.16 -7.83
C PRO A 121 6.99 -6.09 -8.01
N ALA A 122 6.09 -5.98 -7.02
CA ALA A 122 5.00 -4.99 -7.04
C ALA A 122 5.46 -3.58 -6.63
N ARG A 123 6.29 -2.95 -7.49
CA ARG A 123 6.90 -1.62 -7.22
C ARG A 123 6.08 -0.44 -7.72
N THR A 124 5.25 -0.65 -8.74
CA THR A 124 4.37 0.39 -9.30
C THR A 124 2.94 0.23 -8.82
N LEU A 125 2.17 1.31 -8.75
CA LEU A 125 0.74 1.22 -8.39
C LEU A 125 -0.05 0.26 -9.30
N PRO A 126 0.10 0.27 -10.63
CA PRO A 126 -0.54 -0.72 -11.50
C PRO A 126 -0.11 -2.17 -11.20
N SER A 127 1.16 -2.41 -10.87
CA SER A 127 1.63 -3.76 -10.50
C SER A 127 1.02 -4.24 -9.18
N LEU A 128 0.90 -3.35 -8.18
CA LEU A 128 0.22 -3.66 -6.93
C LEU A 128 -1.26 -3.99 -7.15
N ILE A 129 -1.96 -3.21 -7.97
CA ILE A 129 -3.38 -3.48 -8.27
C ILE A 129 -3.54 -4.85 -8.93
N ARG A 130 -2.74 -5.17 -9.97
CA ARG A 130 -2.78 -6.49 -10.62
C ARG A 130 -2.51 -7.62 -9.64
N PHE A 131 -1.55 -7.43 -8.73
CA PHE A 131 -1.25 -8.39 -7.67
C PHE A 131 -2.47 -8.62 -6.75
N LEU A 132 -3.12 -7.55 -6.29
CA LEU A 132 -4.27 -7.61 -5.38
C LEU A 132 -5.56 -8.14 -6.04
N GLU A 133 -5.70 -7.97 -7.35
CA GLU A 133 -6.75 -8.60 -8.16
C GLU A 133 -6.51 -10.11 -8.30
N ARG A 134 -5.25 -10.52 -8.50
CA ARG A 134 -4.86 -11.93 -8.65
C ARG A 134 -4.92 -12.71 -7.34
N PHE A 135 -4.61 -12.06 -6.22
CA PHE A 135 -4.62 -12.67 -4.88
C PHE A 135 -5.65 -11.95 -3.98
N PRO A 136 -6.95 -12.28 -4.10
CA PRO A 136 -8.02 -11.59 -3.35
C PRO A 136 -7.89 -11.69 -1.82
N TRP A 137 -7.17 -12.71 -1.33
CA TRP A 137 -6.88 -12.89 0.09
C TRP A 137 -5.64 -12.12 0.58
N ALA A 138 -4.88 -11.48 -0.31
CA ALA A 138 -3.64 -10.82 0.08
C ALA A 138 -3.96 -9.53 0.84
N PHE A 139 -3.35 -9.37 2.00
CA PHE A 139 -3.56 -8.23 2.91
C PHE A 139 -4.99 -8.08 3.44
N SER A 140 -5.90 -9.05 3.24
CA SER A 140 -7.23 -9.03 3.84
C SER A 140 -7.29 -9.86 5.12
N PHE A 141 -8.21 -9.49 6.01
CA PHE A 141 -8.60 -10.38 7.10
C PHE A 141 -9.27 -11.60 6.51
N ARG A 142 -8.91 -12.79 7.00
CA ARG A 142 -9.70 -13.99 6.70
C ARG A 142 -11.12 -13.75 7.22
N PRO A 143 -12.16 -14.16 6.48
CA PRO A 143 -13.50 -14.24 7.04
C PRO A 143 -13.39 -14.99 8.37
N LYS A 144 -13.97 -14.42 9.43
CA LYS A 144 -14.21 -15.23 10.62
C LYS A 144 -15.16 -16.33 10.17
N ASP A 145 -14.86 -17.58 10.53
CA ASP A 145 -15.78 -18.68 10.27
C ASP A 145 -17.18 -18.27 10.77
N GLY A 146 -18.13 -18.07 9.85
CA GLY A 146 -19.55 -17.91 10.20
C GLY A 146 -20.23 -16.54 10.10
N VAL A 147 -19.82 -15.60 9.23
CA VAL A 147 -20.74 -14.51 8.83
C VAL A 147 -20.67 -14.26 7.32
N GLY A 148 -21.67 -14.77 6.61
CA GLY A 148 -22.02 -14.42 5.23
C GLY A 148 -23.27 -13.55 5.19
#